data_AF-A0A060CG78-F1
#
_entry.id   AF-A0A060CG78-F1
#
_cell.length_a   1.000
_cell.length_b   1.000
_cell.length_c   1.000
_cell.angle_alpha   90.00
_cell.angle_beta   90.00
_cell.angle_gamma   90.00
#
_symmetry.space_group_name_H-M   'P 1'
#
loop_
_entity.id
_entity.type
_entity.pdbx_description
1 polymer ?
#
loop_
_entity_poly.entity_id
_entity_poly.type
_entity_poly.pdbx_seq_one_letter_code
_entity_poly.pdbx_strand_id
1 'polypeptide(L)'
;KTSVILRLSILENGVKDSYRESFKSLDSRFKYVYSPIANVSNARNIGIKVSSGEYVAFIDIDDKMDSNYLELLYKKAKDGNCDVVLCNYRIERKSKVKEIISDLSGKDYIGAYLIKNTFMPNFYNFKDTGYVWRELISLSTIKK
;
A
#
# COMPACT_ATOMS: atom_id res chain seq x y z
N LYS A 1 8.75 20.87 -8.55
CA LYS A 1 8.31 19.89 -7.53
C LYS A 1 6.98 19.32 -7.99
N THR A 2 6.92 18.04 -8.33
CA THR A 2 5.65 17.37 -8.68
C THR A 2 4.90 17.11 -7.37
N SER A 3 3.77 17.77 -7.16
CA SER A 3 2.95 17.56 -5.97
C SER A 3 2.13 16.27 -6.14
N VAL A 4 2.41 15.23 -5.35
CA VAL A 4 1.59 14.01 -5.31
C VAL A 4 0.37 14.26 -4.41
N ILE A 5 -0.83 14.27 -4.98
CA ILE A 5 -2.07 14.39 -4.21
C ILE A 5 -2.46 13.00 -3.71
N LEU A 6 -2.16 12.73 -2.44
CA LEU A 6 -2.58 11.51 -1.77
C LEU A 6 -4.03 11.65 -1.28
N ARG A 7 -4.82 10.59 -1.48
CA ARG A 7 -6.13 10.41 -0.86
C ARG A 7 -6.04 9.18 0.03
N LEU A 8 -6.20 9.33 1.34
CA LEU A 8 -6.19 8.20 2.26
C LEU A 8 -7.62 7.80 2.60
N SER A 9 -7.91 6.51 2.47
CA SER A 9 -9.14 5.91 2.98
C SER A 9 -8.81 5.10 4.22
N ILE A 10 -9.41 5.46 5.35
CA ILE A 10 -9.29 4.69 6.59
C ILE A 10 -10.47 3.74 6.64
N LEU A 11 -10.18 2.45 6.75
CA LEU A 11 -11.16 1.39 6.73
C LEU A 11 -11.24 0.78 8.12
N GLU A 12 -12.28 1.15 8.85
CA GLU A 12 -12.57 0.54 10.15
C GLU A 12 -13.56 -0.62 9.94
N ASN A 13 -13.24 -1.77 10.51
CA ASN A 13 -13.93 -3.02 10.27
C ASN A 13 -14.21 -3.80 11.56
N GLY A 14 -15.49 -4.15 11.77
CA GLY A 14 -15.96 -4.88 12.95
C GLY A 14 -16.74 -3.99 13.92
N VAL A 15 -16.35 -4.01 15.19
CA VAL A 15 -16.96 -3.13 16.21
C VAL A 15 -16.64 -1.69 15.83
N LYS A 16 -17.67 -0.85 15.79
CA LYS A 16 -17.50 0.57 15.49
C LYS A 16 -16.86 1.24 16.70
N ASP A 17 -15.56 1.49 16.60
CA ASP A 17 -14.86 2.38 17.50
C ASP A 17 -14.94 3.82 16.99
N SER A 18 -14.68 4.80 17.86
CA SER A 18 -14.92 6.21 17.56
C SER A 18 -13.71 6.93 16.98
N TYR A 19 -12.84 6.26 16.21
CA TYR A 19 -11.64 6.90 15.63
C TYR A 19 -11.97 7.87 14.48
N ARG A 20 -13.17 7.77 13.93
CA ARG A 20 -13.66 8.60 12.81
C ARG A 20 -13.43 10.09 12.99
N GLU A 21 -13.76 10.64 14.16
CA GLU A 21 -13.67 12.09 14.38
C GLU A 21 -12.21 12.53 14.52
N SER A 22 -11.36 11.70 15.13
CA SER A 22 -9.91 11.94 15.25
C SER A 22 -9.22 12.07 13.89
N PHE A 23 -9.68 11.34 12.86
CA PHE A 23 -9.05 11.39 11.53
C PHE A 23 -9.60 12.48 10.62
N LYS A 24 -10.90 12.78 10.71
CA LYS A 24 -11.52 13.80 9.86
C LYS A 24 -11.02 15.21 10.15
N SER A 25 -10.70 15.51 11.40
CA SER A 25 -10.22 16.84 11.79
C SER A 25 -8.76 17.11 11.39
N LEU A 26 -7.99 16.09 11.02
CA LEU A 26 -6.55 16.21 10.76
C LEU A 26 -6.24 16.73 9.35
N ASP A 27 -6.94 16.23 8.32
CA ASP A 27 -6.70 16.63 6.94
C ASP A 27 -7.91 16.31 6.04
N SER A 28 -8.30 17.28 5.21
CA SER A 28 -9.40 17.14 4.24
C SER A 28 -9.21 16.03 3.20
N ARG A 29 -7.97 15.55 3.02
CA ARG A 29 -7.64 14.42 2.14
C ARG A 29 -8.04 13.06 2.72
N PHE A 30 -8.34 12.98 4.02
CA PHE A 30 -8.81 11.75 4.65
C PHE A 30 -10.29 11.50 4.35
N LYS A 31 -10.59 10.28 3.90
CA LYS A 31 -11.95 9.74 3.83
C LYS A 31 -12.09 8.58 4.78
N TYR A 32 -13.03 8.69 5.71
CA TYR A 32 -13.34 7.61 6.63
C TYR A 32 -14.43 6.71 6.04
N VAL A 33 -14.19 5.40 6.02
CA VAL A 33 -15.14 4.38 5.56
C VAL A 33 -15.25 3.30 6.63
N TYR A 34 -16.48 2.99 7.03
CA TYR A 34 -16.76 1.96 8.02
C TYR A 34 -17.42 0.75 7.37
N SER A 35 -17.03 -0.45 7.81
CA SER A 35 -17.66 -1.72 7.44
C SER A 35 -18.01 -2.52 8.70
N PRO A 36 -19.24 -3.02 8.84
CA PRO A 36 -19.60 -3.89 9.96
C PRO A 36 -18.94 -5.28 9.87
N ILE A 37 -18.42 -5.67 8.69
CA ILE A 37 -17.75 -6.95 8.47
C ILE A 37 -16.27 -6.83 8.88
N ALA A 38 -15.89 -7.50 9.96
CA ALA A 38 -14.53 -7.58 10.52
C ALA A 38 -13.61 -8.49 9.68
N ASN A 39 -13.34 -8.10 8.44
CA ASN A 39 -12.47 -8.85 7.55
C ASN A 39 -11.56 -7.90 6.76
N VAL A 40 -10.24 -8.17 6.79
CA VAL A 40 -9.23 -7.32 6.14
C VAL A 40 -9.38 -7.34 4.62
N SER A 41 -9.68 -8.49 4.02
CA SER A 41 -9.94 -8.59 2.57
C SER A 41 -11.18 -7.78 2.17
N ASN A 42 -12.25 -7.81 2.98
CA ASN A 42 -13.43 -6.98 2.77
C ASN A 42 -13.10 -5.48 2.84
N ALA A 43 -12.33 -5.06 3.85
CA ALA A 43 -11.85 -3.69 3.97
C ALA A 43 -11.08 -3.26 2.71
N ARG A 44 -10.08 -4.03 2.28
CA ARG A 44 -9.30 -3.75 1.06
C ARG A 44 -10.18 -3.64 -0.18
N ASN A 45 -11.14 -4.56 -0.36
CA ASN A 45 -12.08 -4.54 -1.47
C ASN A 45 -12.94 -3.26 -1.48
N ILE A 46 -13.42 -2.83 -0.31
CA ILE A 46 -14.14 -1.54 -0.19
C ILE A 46 -13.20 -0.39 -0.53
N GLY A 47 -11.98 -0.39 0.00
CA GLY A 47 -10.94 0.60 -0.30
C GLY A 47 -10.67 0.76 -1.79
N ILE A 48 -10.49 -0.36 -2.50
CA ILE A 48 -10.31 -0.38 -3.97
C ILE A 48 -11.53 0.26 -4.65
N LYS A 49 -12.75 -0.14 -4.28
CA LYS A 49 -13.99 0.36 -4.88
C LYS A 49 -14.13 1.88 -4.74
N VAL A 50 -13.87 2.43 -3.55
CA VAL A 50 -14.02 3.87 -3.27
C VAL A 50 -12.82 4.72 -3.68
N SER A 51 -11.68 4.10 -4.01
CA SER A 51 -10.49 4.79 -4.47
C SER A 51 -10.70 5.42 -5.85
N SER A 52 -10.11 6.60 -6.02
CA SER A 52 -10.21 7.44 -7.24
C SER A 52 -8.86 7.95 -7.74
N GLY A 53 -7.76 7.51 -7.13
CA GLY A 53 -6.40 7.83 -7.58
C GLY A 53 -5.96 6.96 -8.76
N GLU A 54 -4.78 7.27 -9.31
CA GLU A 54 -4.16 6.44 -10.36
C GLU A 54 -3.61 5.12 -9.80
N TYR A 55 -3.08 5.18 -8.58
CA TYR A 55 -2.53 4.03 -7.85
C TYR A 55 -3.17 3.90 -6.46
N VAL A 56 -3.08 2.70 -5.88
CA VAL A 56 -3.46 2.38 -4.51
C VAL A 56 -2.28 1.72 -3.78
N ALA A 57 -2.11 2.08 -2.51
CA ALA A 57 -1.22 1.41 -1.57
C ALA A 57 -2.03 1.04 -0.33
N PHE A 58 -1.75 -0.13 0.24
CA PHE A 58 -2.31 -0.53 1.52
C PHE A 58 -1.28 -0.22 2.61
N ILE A 59 -1.74 0.25 3.76
CA ILE A 59 -0.89 0.72 4.85
C ILE A 59 -1.55 0.23 6.13
N ASP A 60 -0.83 -0.55 6.93
CA ASP A 60 -1.31 -0.98 8.24
C ASP A 60 -0.91 0.05 9.31
N ILE A 61 -1.73 0.19 10.35
CA ILE A 61 -1.59 1.26 11.35
C ILE A 61 -0.39 1.05 12.28
N ASP A 62 0.11 -0.18 12.37
CA ASP A 62 1.27 -0.56 13.18
C ASP A 62 2.60 -0.53 12.40
N ASP A 63 2.57 -0.14 11.12
CA ASP A 63 3.76 0.04 10.30
C ASP A 63 4.38 1.43 10.45
N LYS A 64 5.71 1.49 10.31
CA LYS A 64 6.47 2.74 10.16
C LYS A 64 6.89 2.89 8.70
N MET A 65 6.77 4.11 8.19
CA MET A 65 7.10 4.43 6.79
C MET A 65 8.08 5.58 6.72
N ASP A 66 9.01 5.49 5.76
CA ASP A 66 9.86 6.61 5.42
C ASP A 66 9.03 7.76 4.84
N SER A 67 9.43 9.00 5.14
CA SER A 67 8.70 10.20 4.70
C SER A 67 8.58 10.34 3.17
N ASN A 68 9.47 9.71 2.41
CA ASN A 68 9.49 9.69 0.94
C ASN A 68 8.93 8.39 0.34
N TYR A 69 8.39 7.48 1.15
CA TYR A 69 7.93 6.15 0.74
C TYR A 69 7.01 6.18 -0.50
N LEU A 70 5.86 6.87 -0.38
CA LEU A 70 4.86 6.93 -1.46
C LEU A 70 5.36 7.74 -2.66
N GLU A 71 6.13 8.80 -2.45
CA GLU A 71 6.69 9.62 -3.53
C GLU A 71 7.64 8.79 -4.41
N LEU A 72 8.48 7.98 -3.77
CA LEU A 72 9.48 7.19 -4.45
C LEU A 72 8.86 6.01 -5.22
N LEU A 73 7.91 5.31 -4.62
CA LEU A 73 7.13 4.28 -5.31
C LEU A 73 6.39 4.86 -6.52
N TYR A 74 5.73 6.01 -6.34
CA TYR A 74 5.01 6.65 -7.44
C TYR A 74 5.94 7.08 -8.56
N LYS A 75 7.07 7.71 -8.24
CA LYS A 75 8.08 8.10 -9.24
C LYS A 75 8.57 6.88 -10.02
N LYS A 76 8.93 5.79 -9.35
CA LYS A 76 9.37 4.55 -10.01
C LYS A 76 8.26 3.95 -10.90
N ALA A 77 7.00 4.02 -10.47
CA ALA A 77 5.86 3.56 -11.25
C ALA A 77 5.70 4.38 -12.55
N LYS A 78 5.79 5.70 -12.46
CA LYS A 78 5.68 6.61 -13.61
C LYS A 78 6.88 6.49 -14.55
N ASP A 79 8.10 6.49 -14.01
CA ASP A 79 9.35 6.41 -14.80
C ASP A 79 9.44 5.06 -15.55
N GLY A 80 8.98 3.97 -14.94
CA GLY A 80 8.96 2.63 -15.55
C GLY A 80 7.73 2.34 -16.43
N ASN A 81 6.70 3.19 -16.35
CA ASN A 81 5.34 2.93 -16.86
C ASN A 81 4.80 1.57 -16.36
N CYS A 82 4.65 1.44 -15.05
CA CYS A 82 4.39 0.15 -14.39
C CYS A 82 3.04 0.08 -13.70
N ASP A 83 2.45 -1.11 -13.73
CA ASP A 83 1.19 -1.40 -13.05
C ASP A 83 1.40 -1.71 -11.57
N VAL A 84 2.54 -2.30 -11.20
CA VAL A 84 2.88 -2.61 -9.81
C VAL A 84 4.31 -2.17 -9.58
N VAL A 85 4.57 -1.65 -8.37
CA VAL A 85 5.90 -1.36 -7.85
C VAL A 85 5.98 -1.87 -6.42
N LEU A 86 7.12 -2.46 -6.06
CA LEU A 86 7.39 -2.99 -4.74
C LEU A 86 8.58 -2.26 -4.11
N CYS A 87 8.69 -2.28 -2.78
CA CYS A 87 9.92 -1.93 -2.08
C CYS A 87 10.37 -3.05 -1.14
N ASN A 88 11.58 -2.87 -0.60
CA ASN A 88 12.07 -3.65 0.54
C ASN A 88 11.37 -3.22 1.83
N TYR A 89 11.52 -4.02 2.88
CA TYR A 89 10.97 -3.71 4.20
C TYR A 89 11.86 -4.28 5.31
N ARG A 90 11.68 -3.75 6.52
CA ARG A 90 12.42 -4.15 7.71
C ARG A 90 11.45 -4.60 8.79
N ILE A 91 11.71 -5.75 9.40
CA ILE A 91 10.96 -6.24 10.55
C ILE A 91 11.77 -5.97 11.82
N GLU A 92 11.17 -5.24 12.77
CA GLU A 92 11.73 -5.00 14.10
C GLU A 92 10.94 -5.82 15.14
N ARG A 93 11.59 -6.76 15.84
CA ARG A 93 10.97 -7.55 16.91
C ARG A 93 11.77 -7.46 18.20
N LYS A 94 11.28 -6.67 19.17
CA LYS A 94 11.64 -6.52 20.61
C LYS A 94 13.11 -6.44 21.03
N SER A 95 14.08 -6.85 20.21
CA SER A 95 15.55 -6.73 20.35
C SER A 95 16.31 -7.22 19.10
N LYS A 96 15.64 -7.80 18.10
CA LYS A 96 16.23 -8.27 16.85
C LYS A 96 15.65 -7.51 15.68
N VAL A 97 16.55 -6.91 14.90
CA VAL A 97 16.23 -6.31 13.61
C VAL A 97 16.53 -7.35 12.54
N LYS A 98 15.54 -7.67 11.72
CA LYS A 98 15.74 -8.46 10.49
C LYS A 98 15.32 -7.60 9.31
N GLU A 99 16.31 -7.11 8.57
CA GLU A 99 16.04 -6.50 7.27
C GLU A 99 15.74 -7.62 6.27
N ILE A 100 14.61 -7.50 5.56
CA ILE A 100 14.26 -8.41 4.49
C ILE A 100 14.46 -7.64 3.19
N ILE A 101 15.68 -7.77 2.67
CA ILE A 101 16.01 -7.35 1.33
C ILE A 101 15.51 -8.47 0.43
N SER A 102 14.46 -8.22 -0.35
CA SER A 102 14.18 -9.11 -1.47
C SER A 102 15.35 -8.96 -2.43
N ASP A 103 16.06 -10.07 -2.70
CA ASP A 103 17.24 -10.14 -3.56
C ASP A 103 16.87 -9.83 -5.02
N LEU A 104 16.54 -8.56 -5.26
CA LEU A 104 16.02 -8.01 -6.49
C LEU A 104 17.04 -6.96 -6.93
N SER A 105 17.97 -7.42 -7.76
CA SER A 105 19.17 -6.73 -8.26
C SER A 105 19.01 -5.21 -8.44
N GLY A 106 19.59 -4.44 -7.51
CA GLY A 106 19.77 -3.00 -7.63
C GLY A 106 20.18 -2.41 -6.29
N LYS A 107 21.33 -1.74 -6.22
CA LYS A 107 21.90 -1.14 -4.99
C LYS A 107 21.12 0.08 -4.46
N ASP A 108 19.87 0.24 -4.87
CA ASP A 108 18.95 1.21 -4.29
C ASP A 108 17.97 0.44 -3.42
N TYR A 109 17.73 0.90 -2.20
CA TYR A 109 16.87 0.29 -1.18
C TYR A 109 15.40 0.03 -1.60
N ILE A 110 15.06 0.20 -2.88
CA ILE A 110 13.76 -0.01 -3.51
C ILE A 110 13.97 -0.94 -4.72
N GLY A 111 13.86 -2.24 -4.48
CA GLY A 111 13.64 -3.23 -5.53
C GLY A 111 12.23 -3.06 -6.10
N ALA A 112 12.06 -2.09 -7.00
CA ALA A 112 10.83 -1.88 -7.75
C ALA A 112 10.63 -3.03 -8.75
N TYR A 113 9.79 -4.02 -8.42
CA TYR A 113 9.39 -4.99 -9.43
C TYR A 113 8.39 -4.34 -10.39
N LEU A 114 8.77 -4.24 -11.65
CA LEU A 114 7.96 -3.67 -12.72
C LEU A 114 7.14 -4.79 -13.36
N ILE A 115 5.94 -5.06 -12.84
CA ILE A 115 5.02 -5.98 -13.51
C ILE A 115 4.32 -5.21 -14.62
N LYS A 116 4.61 -5.57 -15.87
CA LYS A 116 3.80 -5.18 -17.04
C LYS A 116 2.99 -6.40 -17.47
N ASN A 117 1.67 -6.28 -17.48
CA ASN A 117 0.75 -7.26 -18.09
C ASN A 117 0.75 -8.70 -17.52
N THR A 118 1.39 -9.00 -16.38
CA THR A 118 1.28 -10.35 -15.78
C THR A 118 0.07 -10.42 -14.84
N PHE A 119 -0.88 -11.27 -15.18
CA PHE A 119 -1.99 -11.66 -14.32
C PHE A 119 -1.42 -12.11 -12.95
N MET A 120 -1.98 -11.58 -11.86
CA MET A 120 -1.51 -11.74 -10.47
C MET A 120 -1.52 -13.15 -9.84
N PRO A 121 -2.03 -14.27 -10.42
CA PRO A 121 -2.08 -15.55 -9.68
C PRO A 121 -0.72 -16.10 -9.26
N ASN A 122 0.33 -15.87 -10.04
CA ASN A 122 1.66 -16.42 -9.74
C ASN A 122 2.45 -15.58 -8.73
N PHE A 123 2.00 -14.36 -8.41
CA PHE A 123 2.64 -13.52 -7.39
C PHE A 123 2.22 -13.96 -5.98
N TYR A 124 0.95 -14.33 -5.80
CA TYR A 124 0.44 -14.90 -4.54
C TYR A 124 1.01 -16.28 -4.18
N ASN A 125 1.72 -16.94 -5.11
CA ASN A 125 2.44 -18.20 -4.85
C ASN A 125 3.86 -17.99 -4.30
N PHE A 126 4.39 -16.76 -4.29
CA PHE A 126 5.60 -16.47 -3.51
C PHE A 126 5.22 -16.47 -2.03
N LYS A 127 5.72 -17.46 -1.30
CA LYS A 127 5.59 -17.61 0.17
C LYS A 127 6.02 -16.37 0.98
N ASP A 128 6.60 -15.35 0.33
CA ASP A 128 7.08 -14.07 0.91
C ASP A 128 6.22 -12.84 0.56
N THR A 129 5.04 -13.00 -0.05
CA THR A 129 4.16 -11.88 -0.48
C THR A 129 2.95 -11.61 0.42
N GLY A 130 2.89 -12.22 1.62
CA GLY A 130 1.79 -12.01 2.57
C GLY A 130 1.63 -10.56 3.09
N TYR A 131 2.51 -9.66 2.70
CA TYR A 131 2.62 -8.28 3.19
C TYR A 131 2.32 -7.29 2.06
N VAL A 132 1.06 -6.89 1.93
CA VAL A 132 0.57 -5.97 0.89
C VAL A 132 1.01 -4.52 1.11
N TRP A 133 1.60 -4.20 2.27
CA TRP A 133 1.98 -2.83 2.64
C TRP A 133 3.22 -2.30 1.93
N ARG A 134 3.93 -3.15 1.18
CA ARG A 134 5.14 -2.81 0.41
C ARG A 134 4.87 -2.45 -1.06
N GLU A 135 3.60 -2.34 -1.44
CA GLU A 135 3.18 -2.30 -2.85
C GLU A 135 2.46 -0.99 -3.20
N LEU A 136 2.74 -0.49 -4.41
CA LEU A 136 1.94 0.51 -5.10
C LEU A 136 1.36 -0.10 -6.38
N ILE A 137 0.04 -0.14 -6.50
CA ILE A 137 -0.68 -0.88 -7.55
C ILE A 137 -1.56 0.07 -8.36
N SER A 138 -1.50 -0.02 -9.68
CA SER A 138 -2.35 0.71 -10.62
C SER A 138 -3.81 0.36 -10.37
N LEU A 139 -4.62 1.38 -10.11
CA LEU A 139 -6.04 1.19 -9.81
C LEU A 139 -6.79 0.61 -11.01
N SER A 140 -6.36 0.95 -12.23
CA SER A 140 -6.91 0.39 -13.46
C SER A 140 -6.60 -1.10 -13.63
N THR A 141 -5.49 -1.58 -13.06
CA THR A 141 -5.09 -2.99 -13.14
C THR A 141 -5.81 -3.84 -12.10
N ILE A 142 -6.00 -3.34 -10.88
CA ILE A 142 -6.72 -4.08 -9.82
C ILE A 142 -8.25 -4.06 -9.95
N LYS A 143 -8.81 -3.17 -10.77
CA LYS A 143 -10.26 -3.08 -11.04
C LYS A 143 -10.72 -3.86 -12.29
N LYS A 144 -9.81 -4.47 -13.05
CA LYS A 144 -10.14 -5.36 -14.17
C LYS A 144 -10.75 -6.67 -13.67
#